data_AF-A0A833QGV6-F1
#
_entry.id   AF-A0A833QGV6-F1
#
_cell.length_a   1.000
_cell.length_b   1.000
_cell.length_c   1.000
_cell.angle_alpha   90.00
_cell.angle_beta   90.00
_cell.angle_gamma   90.00
#
_symmetry.space_group_name_H-M   'P 1'
#
loop_
_entity.id
_entity.type
_entity.pdbx_description
1 polymer ?
#
loop_
_entity_poly.entity_id
_entity_poly.type
_entity_poly.pdbx_seq_one_letter_code
_entity_poly.pdbx_strand_id
1 'polypeptide(L)'
;MERLNTQLYLQNCFIMKENERLRKKALLLNQENQALLSELKQRLQSKAKATHPNNNSTNGVASVTSRATTQIPDLNVPPLPANKTA
;
A
#
# COMPACT_ATOMS: atom_id res chain seq x y z
N MET A 1 -8.44 38.22 -18.73
CA MET A 1 -7.85 36.87 -18.82
C MET A 1 -6.71 36.66 -17.82
N GLU A 2 -5.72 37.55 -17.73
CA GLU A 2 -4.56 37.37 -16.83
C GLU A 2 -4.93 37.24 -15.34
N ARG A 3 -5.77 38.14 -14.81
CA ARG A 3 -6.18 38.10 -13.39
C ARG A 3 -6.81 36.77 -12.97
N LEU A 4 -7.64 36.18 -13.83
CA LEU A 4 -8.27 34.88 -13.58
C LEU A 4 -7.23 33.75 -13.61
N ASN A 5 -6.27 33.81 -14.54
CA ASN A 5 -5.18 32.83 -14.62
C ASN A 5 -4.28 32.89 -13.37
N THR A 6 -3.96 34.08 -12.87
CA THR A 6 -3.19 34.24 -11.63
C THR A 6 -3.93 33.68 -10.41
N GLN A 7 -5.25 33.91 -10.32
CA GLN A 7 -6.08 33.34 -9.25
C GLN A 7 -6.12 31.81 -9.33
N LEU A 8 -6.31 31.26 -10.53
CA LEU A 8 -6.31 29.82 -10.75
C LEU A 8 -4.95 29.19 -10.44
N TYR A 9 -3.86 29.85 -10.83
CA TYR A 9 -2.49 29.41 -10.51
C TYR A 9 -2.28 29.33 -9.00
N LEU A 10 -2.65 30.39 -8.26
CA LEU A 10 -2.52 30.41 -6.80
C LEU A 10 -3.35 29.30 -6.14
N GLN A 11 -4.58 29.09 -6.60
CA GLN A 11 -5.43 28.00 -6.12
C GLN A 11 -4.82 26.62 -6.41
N ASN A 12 -4.29 26.41 -7.61
CA ASN A 12 -3.60 25.17 -7.97
C ASN A 12 -2.37 24.93 -7.09
N CYS A 13 -1.59 25.97 -6.75
CA CYS A 13 -0.48 25.85 -5.80
C CYS A 13 -0.95 25.36 -4.42
N PHE A 14 -2.04 25.92 -3.89
CA PHE A 14 -2.60 25.46 -2.63
C PHE A 14 -3.09 24.01 -2.70
N ILE A 15 -3.80 23.64 -3.76
CA ILE A 15 -4.27 22.27 -3.99
C ILE A 15 -3.09 21.29 -4.05
N MET A 16 -2.02 21.62 -4.76
CA MET A 16 -0.83 20.77 -4.85
C MET A 16 -0.16 20.54 -3.49
N LYS A 17 -0.01 21.62 -2.69
CA LYS A 17 0.56 21.53 -1.34
C LYS A 17 -0.29 20.64 -0.43
N GLU A 18 -1.61 20.79 -0.51
CA GLU A 18 -2.52 19.98 0.30
C GLU A 18 -2.54 18.51 -0.15
N ASN A 19 -2.49 18.24 -1.45
CA ASN A 19 -2.36 16.88 -1.99
C ASN A 19 -1.09 16.18 -1.49
N GLU A 20 0.04 16.88 -1.43
CA GLU A 20 1.28 16.33 -0.88
C GLU A 20 1.12 15.99 0.61
N ARG A 21 0.49 16.89 1.38
CA ARG A 21 0.19 16.67 2.81
C ARG A 21 -0.70 15.45 3.02
N LEU A 22 -1.70 15.25 2.17
CA LEU A 22 -2.60 14.10 2.21
C LEU A 22 -1.88 12.79 1.86
N ARG A 23 -1.02 12.79 0.83
CA ARG A 23 -0.19 11.62 0.46
C ARG A 23 0.69 11.15 1.62
N LYS A 24 1.33 12.08 2.34
CA LYS A 24 2.15 11.76 3.52
C LYS A 24 1.34 11.11 4.64
N LYS A 25 0.14 11.61 4.92
CA LYS A 25 -0.75 11.01 5.93
C LYS A 25 -1.24 9.62 5.50
N ALA A 26 -1.63 9.45 4.24
CA ALA A 26 -2.06 8.16 3.72
C ALA A 26 -0.93 7.12 3.80
N LEU A 27 0.31 7.52 3.51
CA LEU A 27 1.49 6.65 3.64
C LEU A 27 1.69 6.17 5.07
N LEU A 28 1.64 7.08 6.06
CA LEU A 28 1.80 6.72 7.47
C LEU A 28 0.69 5.77 7.92
N LEU A 29 -0.57 6.10 7.61
CA LEU A 29 -1.72 5.25 7.95
C LEU A 29 -1.60 3.86 7.33
N ASN A 30 -1.13 3.76 6.08
CA ASN A 30 -0.94 2.46 5.43
C ASN A 30 0.15 1.63 6.12
N GLN A 31 1.27 2.25 6.52
CA GLN A 31 2.32 1.56 7.27
C GLN A 31 1.80 1.01 8.61
N GLU A 32 1.06 1.82 9.35
CA GLU A 32 0.43 1.41 10.61
C GLU A 32 -0.55 0.25 10.39
N ASN A 33 -1.40 0.34 9.36
CA ASN A 33 -2.37 -0.70 9.05
C ASN A 33 -1.70 -2.03 8.66
N GLN A 34 -0.61 -1.96 7.91
CA GLN A 34 0.19 -3.14 7.55
C GLN A 34 0.87 -3.78 8.77
N ALA A 35 1.40 -2.98 9.70
CA ALA A 35 1.98 -3.47 10.94
C ALA A 35 0.93 -4.17 11.82
N LEU A 36 -0.24 -3.54 12.01
CA LEU A 36 -1.36 -4.12 12.76
C LEU A 36 -1.87 -5.41 12.14
N LEU A 37 -2.02 -5.45 10.81
CA LEU A 37 -2.44 -6.65 10.10
C LEU A 37 -1.44 -7.79 10.26
N SER A 38 -0.14 -7.50 10.21
CA SER A 38 0.92 -8.48 10.46
C SER A 38 0.83 -9.05 11.88
N GLU A 39 0.66 -8.17 12.88
CA GLU A 39 0.55 -8.57 14.27
C GLU A 39 -0.68 -9.45 14.52
N LEU A 40 -1.84 -9.09 13.95
CA LEU A 40 -3.05 -9.89 14.05
C LEU A 40 -2.87 -11.27 13.41
N LYS A 41 -2.28 -11.33 12.20
CA LYS A 41 -1.97 -12.60 11.53
C LYS A 41 -1.05 -13.47 12.38
N GLN A 42 -0.01 -12.89 12.98
CA GLN A 42 0.90 -13.60 13.87
C GLN A 42 0.15 -14.15 15.09
N ARG A 43 -0.64 -13.32 15.79
CA ARG A 43 -1.42 -13.72 16.97
C ARG A 43 -2.38 -14.87 16.65
N LEU A 44 -3.05 -14.83 15.50
CA LEU A 44 -3.94 -15.91 15.05
C LEU A 44 -3.17 -17.21 14.78
N GLN A 45 -2.02 -17.14 14.11
CA GLN A 45 -1.17 -18.31 13.85
C GLN A 45 -0.59 -18.90 15.15
N SER A 46 -0.18 -18.06 16.09
CA SER A 46 0.31 -18.49 17.41
C SER A 46 -0.79 -19.22 18.20
N LYS A 47 -2.03 -18.72 18.13
CA LYS A 47 -3.18 -19.35 18.79
C LYS A 47 -3.56 -20.69 18.16
N ALA A 48 -3.39 -20.84 16.84
CA ALA A 48 -3.59 -22.10 16.13
C ALA A 48 -2.53 -23.17 16.47
N LYS A 49 -1.28 -22.77 16.74
CA LYS A 49 -0.20 -23.70 17.14
C LYS A 49 -0.31 -24.23 18.57
N ALA A 50 -1.11 -23.59 19.44
CA ALA A 50 -1.29 -24.03 20.82
C ALA A 50 -2.24 -25.24 20.97
N THR A 51 -2.94 -25.64 19.89
CA THR A 51 -3.84 -26.79 19.88
C THR A 51 -3.14 -27.99 19.20
N HIS A 52 -2.32 -28.71 19.97
CA HIS A 52 -1.73 -30.06 19.71
C HIS A 52 -1.05 -30.37 18.35
N PRO A 53 0.22 -30.85 18.34
CA PRO A 53 0.81 -31.46 17.16
C PRO A 53 0.40 -32.95 17.10
N ASN A 54 -0.64 -33.29 16.32
CA ASN A 54 -0.80 -34.67 15.89
C ASN A 54 -0.10 -34.84 14.54
N ASN A 55 1.01 -35.57 14.56
CA ASN A 55 1.73 -35.99 13.37
C ASN A 55 0.85 -37.00 12.62
N ASN A 56 0.31 -36.63 11.46
CA ASN A 56 0.11 -37.62 10.42
C ASN A 56 0.28 -37.01 9.02
N SER A 57 1.03 -37.76 8.23
CA SER A 57 1.31 -37.59 6.81
C SER A 57 0.03 -37.39 5.99
N THR A 58 0.09 -36.55 4.95
CA THR A 58 0.07 -37.02 3.55
C THR A 58 -0.09 -35.84 2.58
N ASN A 59 0.87 -35.77 1.66
CA ASN A 59 0.71 -35.40 0.26
C ASN A 59 -0.01 -34.09 -0.10
N GLY A 60 0.82 -33.11 -0.45
CA GLY A 60 0.75 -32.60 -1.82
C GLY A 60 -0.47 -31.75 -2.14
N VAL A 61 -0.77 -30.75 -1.32
CA VAL A 61 -1.32 -29.52 -1.89
C VAL A 61 -0.15 -28.57 -1.98
N ALA A 62 0.44 -28.50 -3.17
CA ALA A 62 1.19 -27.31 -3.55
C ALA A 62 0.31 -26.15 -3.15
N SER A 63 0.75 -25.37 -2.15
CA SER A 63 0.11 -24.12 -1.81
C SER A 63 0.09 -23.37 -3.13
N VAL A 64 -1.08 -23.34 -3.75
CA VAL A 64 -1.48 -22.29 -4.66
C VAL A 64 -1.40 -21.06 -3.77
N THR A 65 -0.18 -20.55 -3.66
CA THR A 65 0.04 -19.12 -3.73
C THR A 65 -0.52 -18.77 -5.10
N SER A 66 -1.85 -18.69 -5.17
CA SER A 66 -2.48 -17.65 -5.93
C SER A 66 -1.74 -16.42 -5.41
N ARG A 67 -0.74 -16.02 -6.17
CA ARG A 67 -0.38 -14.62 -6.33
C ARG A 67 -1.67 -13.95 -6.80
N ALA A 68 -2.66 -13.90 -5.92
CA ALA A 68 -3.64 -12.86 -5.92
C ALA A 68 -2.77 -11.65 -5.75
N THR A 69 -2.52 -11.01 -6.88
CA THR A 69 -2.01 -9.66 -6.99
C THR A 69 -3.03 -8.75 -6.31
N THR A 70 -3.22 -8.88 -5.00
CA THR A 70 -3.40 -7.74 -4.11
C THR A 70 -2.02 -7.13 -3.84
N GLN A 71 -1.21 -7.02 -4.90
CA GLN A 71 -0.38 -5.83 -5.03
C GLN A 71 -1.39 -4.70 -5.21
N ILE A 72 -1.87 -4.17 -4.08
CA ILE A 72 -2.32 -2.79 -4.04
C ILE A 72 -1.24 -2.04 -4.80
N PRO A 73 -1.55 -1.39 -5.94
CA PRO A 73 -0.55 -0.65 -6.69
C PRO A 73 0.20 0.20 -5.68
N ASP A 74 1.52 0.03 -5.60
CA ASP A 74 2.32 0.87 -4.75
C ASP A 74 2.21 2.28 -5.33
N LEU A 75 1.28 3.07 -4.78
CA LEU A 75 1.04 4.47 -5.14
C LEU A 75 2.27 5.33 -4.85
N ASN A 76 3.33 4.74 -4.26
CA ASN A 76 4.61 5.34 -3.97
C ASN A 76 5.64 5.17 -5.10
N VAL A 77 5.30 4.59 -6.26
CA VAL A 77 6.19 4.63 -7.43
C VAL A 77 6.18 6.08 -7.96
N PRO A 78 7.29 6.85 -7.85
CA PRO A 78 7.37 8.15 -8.49
C PRO A 78 7.19 7.99 -10.00
N PRO A 79 6.52 8.93 -10.69
CA PRO A 79 6.33 8.82 -12.14
C PRO A 79 7.68 8.63 -12.81
N LEU A 80 7.82 7.54 -13.57
CA LEU A 80 9.02 7.24 -14.36
C LEU A 80 9.40 8.48 -15.17
N PRO A 81 10.69 8.89 -15.21
CA PRO A 81 11.10 10.01 -16.04
C PRO A 81 10.73 9.70 -17.49
N ALA A 82 9.91 10.57 -18.09
CA ALA A 82 9.52 10.46 -19.49
C ALA A 82 10.81 10.39 -20.33
N ASN A 83 11.04 9.24 -20.96
CA ASN A 83 12.17 9.03 -21.84
C ASN A 83 12.06 10.05 -22.98
N LYS A 84 12.96 11.03 -23.02
CA LYS A 84 13.11 11.92 -24.18
C LYS A 84 13.67 11.06 -25.30
N THR A 85 12.78 10.50 -26.12
CA THR A 85 13.18 10.07 -27.47
C THR A 85 13.58 11.32 -28.24
N ALA A 86 14.86 11.34 -28.63
CA ALA A 86 15.46 12.29 -29.55
C ALA A 86 14.74 12.31 -30.91
#